data_AF-A0A936JFG9-F1
#
_entry.id   AF-A0A936JFG9-F1
#
_cell.length_a   1.000
_cell.length_b   1.000
_cell.length_c   1.000
_cell.angle_alpha   90.00
_cell.angle_beta   90.00
_cell.angle_gamma   90.00
#
_symmetry.space_group_name_H-M   'P 1'
#
loop_
_entity.id
_entity.type
_entity.pdbx_description
1 polymer ?
#
loop_
_entity_poly.entity_id
_entity_poly.type
_entity_poly.pdbx_seq_one_letter_code
_entity_poly.pdbx_strand_id
1 'polypeptide(L)'
;MNRKTLAVLTGCMLIGLGSPAVQAQTLYRSVGPDGKVTFSDTPPPPSVNTMAKGAASSGGAASPGSALSYELQQVASRYPVTLYTGDNCGPCASGRNLLNARGIPFAERTVNTPDDVAALQRMSGDISLPFLTIGAQQIKGYSDTEWTQFLDAAGYPKTSQLPPGYRAAAPAPFVAAQRPALPAPGAAAAATGGASGEPTVETFNTRPRPAATPTPGPNTNPSNIRF
;
A
#
# COMPACT_ATOMS: atom_id res chain seq x y z
N MET A 1 -40.17 0.43 79.78
CA MET A 1 -39.79 -1.00 79.87
C MET A 1 -39.63 -1.51 78.44
N ASN A 2 -38.48 -1.98 77.97
CA ASN A 2 -37.73 -3.16 78.42
C ASN A 2 -36.20 -2.92 78.48
N ARG A 3 -35.57 -3.63 79.41
CA ARG A 3 -34.20 -3.43 79.91
C ARG A 3 -33.29 -4.57 79.42
N LYS A 4 -32.10 -4.18 78.93
CA LYS A 4 -30.75 -4.75 79.21
C LYS A 4 -30.48 -6.22 78.86
N THR A 5 -29.50 -6.48 77.99
CA THR A 5 -28.13 -7.02 78.28
C THR A 5 -27.43 -7.35 76.95
N LEU A 6 -26.34 -6.70 76.52
CA LEU A 6 -24.95 -6.71 77.04
C LEU A 6 -24.09 -7.81 76.37
N ALA A 7 -23.21 -7.37 75.46
CA ALA A 7 -21.88 -7.93 75.13
C ALA A 7 -21.29 -7.08 73.97
N VAL A 8 -20.82 -5.86 74.23
CA VAL A 8 -19.39 -5.52 74.43
C VAL A 8 -18.41 -6.64 74.06
N LEU A 9 -17.69 -6.44 72.95
CA LEU A 9 -16.33 -6.91 72.77
C LEU A 9 -15.60 -5.95 71.81
N THR A 10 -15.08 -4.88 72.41
CA THR A 10 -14.03 -4.04 71.86
C THR A 10 -12.70 -4.81 71.97
N GLY A 11 -11.88 -4.88 70.91
CA GLY A 11 -10.52 -5.38 71.07
C GLY A 11 -9.73 -5.61 69.78
N CYS A 12 -8.97 -4.58 69.39
CA CYS A 12 -7.80 -4.55 68.50
C CYS A 12 -7.20 -5.86 67.97
N MET A 13 -6.96 -5.92 66.66
CA MET A 13 -5.64 -6.31 66.14
C MET A 13 -5.38 -5.71 64.75
N LEU A 14 -4.41 -4.78 64.69
CA LEU A 14 -3.73 -4.36 63.46
C LEU A 14 -2.81 -5.50 63.00
N ILE A 15 -3.01 -6.03 61.79
CA ILE A 15 -1.95 -6.62 60.96
C ILE A 15 -2.30 -6.32 59.49
N GLY A 16 -1.49 -5.48 58.85
CA GLY A 16 -1.63 -5.16 57.44
C GLY A 16 -1.13 -6.28 56.53
N LEU A 17 -1.56 -6.26 55.27
CA LEU A 17 -0.84 -6.79 54.11
C LEU A 17 -1.35 -6.07 52.88
N GLY A 18 -0.46 -5.32 52.23
CA GLY A 18 -0.71 -4.63 50.98
C GLY A 18 -1.12 -5.60 49.87
N SER A 19 -2.11 -5.20 49.08
CA SER A 19 -2.38 -5.85 47.79
C SER A 19 -1.51 -5.19 46.71
N PRO A 20 -0.68 -5.97 46.01
CA PRO A 20 0.33 -5.46 45.09
C PRO A 20 -0.31 -4.81 43.85
N ALA A 21 0.36 -3.77 43.35
CA ALA A 21 0.13 -3.24 42.02
C ALA A 21 0.19 -4.38 40.99
N VAL A 22 -0.93 -4.60 40.29
CA VAL A 22 -0.99 -5.45 39.10
C VAL A 22 -0.05 -4.84 38.06
N GLN A 23 1.12 -5.44 37.90
CA GLN A 23 2.03 -5.18 36.79
C GLN A 23 1.43 -5.87 35.56
N ALA A 24 0.84 -5.09 34.65
CA ALA A 24 0.50 -5.57 33.32
C ALA A 24 1.79 -5.96 32.61
N GLN A 25 2.02 -7.26 32.41
CA GLN A 25 3.19 -7.74 31.68
C GLN A 25 2.87 -7.68 30.20
N THR A 26 3.43 -6.67 29.52
CA THR A 26 3.26 -6.45 28.09
C THR A 26 3.90 -7.62 27.34
N LEU A 27 3.12 -8.66 27.03
CA LEU A 27 3.60 -9.77 26.21
C LEU A 27 3.83 -9.28 24.77
N TYR A 28 5.09 -9.20 24.35
CA TYR A 28 5.43 -8.80 22.98
C TYR A 28 5.36 -10.01 22.05
N ARG A 29 4.56 -9.86 20.99
CA ARG A 29 4.36 -10.87 19.94
C ARG A 29 5.22 -10.51 18.73
N SER A 30 6.27 -11.29 18.46
CA SER A 30 7.03 -11.19 17.22
C SER A 30 6.59 -12.27 16.24
N VAL A 31 6.53 -11.94 14.95
CA VAL A 31 6.22 -12.89 13.87
C VAL A 31 7.48 -13.05 13.02
N GLY A 32 8.00 -14.27 12.95
CA GLY A 32 9.15 -14.61 12.13
C GLY A 32 8.80 -14.67 10.63
N PRO A 33 9.80 -14.60 9.73
CA PRO A 33 9.59 -14.70 8.27
C PRO A 33 8.92 -15.99 7.80
N ASP A 34 8.98 -17.03 8.65
CA ASP A 34 8.35 -18.34 8.51
C ASP A 34 6.90 -18.39 9.04
N GLY A 35 6.34 -17.25 9.46
CA GLY A 35 4.95 -17.12 9.95
C GLY A 35 4.75 -17.60 11.39
N LYS A 36 5.81 -18.05 12.07
CA LYS A 36 5.72 -18.47 13.47
C LYS A 36 5.68 -17.28 14.39
N VAL A 37 4.80 -17.38 15.37
CA VAL A 37 4.58 -16.37 16.40
C VAL A 37 5.37 -16.76 17.64
N THR A 38 6.30 -15.91 18.05
CA THR A 38 7.05 -16.08 19.30
C THR A 38 6.64 -14.97 20.26
N PHE A 39 6.26 -15.35 21.49
CA PHE A 39 5.96 -14.40 22.56
C PHE A 39 7.19 -14.29 23.47
N SER A 40 7.68 -13.08 23.68
CA SER A 40 8.85 -12.82 24.53
C SER A 40 8.54 -11.75 25.57
N ASP A 41 9.02 -11.97 26.78
CA ASP A 41 8.81 -11.12 27.97
C ASP A 41 9.95 -10.11 28.18
N THR A 42 11.02 -10.17 27.36
CA THR A 42 12.18 -9.28 27.47
C THR A 42 12.02 -8.06 26.55
N PRO A 43 12.06 -6.82 27.08
CA PRO A 43 12.03 -5.62 26.25
C PRO A 43 13.29 -5.54 25.38
N PRO A 44 13.19 -5.32 24.06
CA PRO A 44 14.36 -5.25 23.19
C PRO A 44 15.17 -3.99 23.52
N PRO A 45 16.51 -4.07 23.60
CA PRO A 45 17.35 -2.90 23.79
C PRO A 45 17.14 -1.90 22.64
N PRO A 46 17.18 -0.57 22.90
CA PRO A 46 17.14 0.41 21.83
C PRO A 46 18.37 0.20 20.94
N SER A 47 18.12 0.01 19.65
CA SER A 47 19.10 -0.18 18.56
C SER A 47 19.85 -1.52 18.51
N VAL A 48 19.24 -2.52 17.88
CA VAL A 48 19.88 -3.38 16.86
C VAL A 48 18.80 -4.02 15.97
N ASN A 49 18.37 -3.29 14.94
CA ASN A 49 17.87 -3.90 13.71
C ASN A 49 18.55 -3.21 12.53
N THR A 50 19.88 -3.22 12.56
CA THR A 50 20.73 -2.94 11.39
C THR A 50 21.80 -4.00 11.29
N MET A 51 21.51 -5.02 10.48
CA MET A 51 22.49 -5.70 9.64
C MET A 51 21.68 -6.16 8.41
N ALA A 52 21.50 -5.35 7.37
CA ALA A 52 22.48 -4.95 6.36
C ALA A 52 23.29 -6.16 5.83
N LYS A 53 22.98 -6.63 4.62
CA LYS A 53 23.70 -6.18 3.41
C LYS A 53 23.26 -6.92 2.14
N GLY A 54 22.82 -6.13 1.18
CA GLY A 54 23.08 -6.30 -0.26
C GLY A 54 23.04 -4.90 -0.85
N ALA A 55 24.10 -4.12 -0.65
CA ALA A 55 25.07 -3.77 -1.69
C ALA A 55 24.49 -2.85 -2.77
N ALA A 56 25.12 -1.68 -2.88
CA ALA A 56 24.86 -0.59 -3.82
C ALA A 56 24.16 -0.98 -5.12
N SER A 57 23.01 -0.36 -5.37
CA SER A 57 22.58 0.03 -6.71
C SER A 57 21.84 1.35 -6.60
N SER A 58 22.29 2.26 -7.45
CA SER A 58 21.83 3.61 -7.72
C SER A 58 20.31 3.78 -7.77
N GLY A 59 19.82 4.88 -7.17
CA GLY A 59 18.62 5.59 -7.61
C GLY A 59 17.28 4.87 -7.40
N GLY A 60 16.87 4.67 -6.15
CA GLY A 60 15.49 4.28 -5.81
C GLY A 60 14.91 5.26 -4.80
N ALA A 61 13.85 5.98 -5.18
CA ALA A 61 13.19 6.96 -4.32
C ALA A 61 12.77 6.31 -3.00
N ALA A 62 13.25 6.85 -1.89
CA ALA A 62 12.79 6.47 -0.56
C ALA A 62 11.27 6.63 -0.51
N SER A 63 10.57 5.58 -0.08
CA SER A 63 9.13 5.66 0.17
C SER A 63 8.89 6.74 1.24
N PRO A 64 8.03 7.75 0.99
CA PRO A 64 7.90 8.92 1.86
C PRO A 64 7.40 8.58 3.27
N GLY A 65 6.97 7.34 3.53
CA GLY A 65 6.45 6.90 4.82
C GLY A 65 7.50 6.62 5.89
N SER A 66 8.75 6.31 5.55
CA SER A 66 9.74 5.79 6.54
C SER A 66 10.34 6.87 7.46
N ALA A 67 9.97 8.15 7.28
CA ALA A 67 10.44 9.27 8.09
C ALA A 67 9.31 10.10 8.73
N LEU A 68 8.03 9.77 8.47
CA LEU A 68 6.91 10.53 9.02
C LEU A 68 6.69 10.19 10.50
N SER A 69 6.13 11.14 11.26
CA SER A 69 5.62 10.84 12.60
C SER A 69 4.51 9.81 12.54
N TYR A 70 4.39 8.97 13.57
CA TYR A 70 3.43 7.85 13.61
C TYR A 70 1.99 8.30 13.35
N GLU A 71 1.57 9.38 14.00
CA GLU A 71 0.23 9.98 13.81
C GLU A 71 -0.01 10.39 12.35
N LEU A 72 0.94 11.10 11.75
CA LEU A 72 0.81 11.55 10.36
C LEU A 72 0.83 10.37 9.38
N GLN A 73 1.62 9.33 9.66
CA GLN A 73 1.67 8.12 8.86
C GLN A 73 0.36 7.34 8.94
N GLN A 74 -0.26 7.26 10.12
CA GLN A 74 -1.55 6.62 10.30
C GLN A 74 -2.65 7.32 9.51
N VAL A 75 -2.73 8.66 9.61
CA VAL A 75 -3.70 9.47 8.87
C VAL A 75 -3.46 9.33 7.36
N ALA A 76 -2.21 9.46 6.90
CA ALA A 76 -1.87 9.35 5.48
C ALA A 76 -2.14 7.96 4.88
N SER A 77 -2.08 6.91 5.70
CA SER A 77 -2.43 5.56 5.27
C SER A 77 -3.94 5.32 5.20
N ARG A 78 -4.74 6.04 6.01
CA ARG A 78 -6.21 5.92 6.03
C ARG A 78 -6.86 6.82 4.99
N TYR A 79 -6.36 8.04 4.84
CA TYR A 79 -6.94 9.08 3.99
C TYR A 79 -5.87 9.68 3.06
N PRO A 80 -5.26 8.88 2.16
CA PRO A 80 -4.19 9.35 1.30
C PRO A 80 -4.63 10.55 0.46
N VAL A 81 -3.76 11.57 0.40
CA VAL A 81 -4.00 12.78 -0.39
C VAL A 81 -3.34 12.63 -1.76
N THR A 82 -4.13 12.78 -2.83
CA THR A 82 -3.62 12.86 -4.19
C THR A 82 -4.10 14.15 -4.84
N LEU A 83 -3.16 14.94 -5.32
CA LEU A 83 -3.42 16.17 -6.06
C LEU A 83 -3.24 15.90 -7.55
N TYR A 84 -4.25 16.19 -8.33
CA TYR A 84 -4.24 16.14 -9.78
C TYR A 84 -4.02 17.55 -10.32
N THR A 85 -2.97 17.69 -11.11
CA THR A 85 -2.53 18.97 -11.71
C THR A 85 -2.36 18.81 -13.20
N GLY A 86 -2.17 19.92 -13.90
CA GLY A 86 -1.88 19.92 -15.33
C GLY A 86 -1.04 21.12 -15.70
N ASP A 87 -0.53 21.09 -16.93
CA ASP A 87 0.23 22.20 -17.48
C ASP A 87 -0.61 23.49 -17.50
N ASN A 88 0.05 24.62 -17.26
CA ASN A 88 -0.58 25.94 -17.25
C ASN A 88 -1.75 26.12 -16.24
N CYS A 89 -1.77 25.34 -15.16
CA CYS A 89 -2.77 25.43 -14.10
C CYS A 89 -2.33 26.36 -12.95
N GLY A 90 -2.78 27.62 -12.98
CA GLY A 90 -2.58 28.59 -11.89
C GLY A 90 -3.04 28.09 -10.51
N PRO A 91 -4.32 27.69 -10.32
CA PRO A 91 -4.82 27.23 -9.02
C PRO A 91 -4.16 25.95 -8.50
N CYS A 92 -3.52 25.15 -9.37
CA CYS A 92 -2.74 23.98 -8.95
C CYS A 92 -1.50 24.36 -8.13
N ALA A 93 -0.91 25.54 -8.37
CA ALA A 93 0.18 26.04 -7.53
C ALA A 93 -0.32 26.40 -6.11
N SER A 94 -1.47 27.06 -6.01
CA SER A 94 -2.09 27.39 -4.72
C SER A 94 -2.41 26.14 -3.90
N GLY A 95 -2.98 25.12 -4.55
CA GLY A 95 -3.22 23.81 -3.92
C GLY A 95 -1.96 23.15 -3.37
N ARG A 96 -0.88 23.09 -4.18
CA ARG A 96 0.42 22.58 -3.72
C ARG A 96 0.97 23.37 -2.54
N ASN A 97 0.88 24.69 -2.59
CA ASN A 97 1.38 25.55 -1.52
C ASN A 97 0.63 25.31 -0.21
N LEU A 98 -0.70 25.16 -0.24
CA LEU A 98 -1.48 24.82 0.96
C LEU A 98 -1.05 23.48 1.56
N LEU A 99 -0.94 22.44 0.73
CA LEU A 99 -0.54 21.11 1.18
C LEU A 99 0.88 21.12 1.76
N ASN A 100 1.82 21.80 1.09
CA ASN A 100 3.20 21.94 1.56
C ASN A 100 3.30 22.75 2.86
N ALA A 101 2.58 23.88 2.97
CA ALA A 101 2.59 24.74 4.14
C ALA A 101 2.04 24.02 5.38
N ARG A 102 0.98 23.22 5.20
CA ARG A 102 0.42 22.36 6.27
C ARG A 102 1.24 21.10 6.54
N GLY A 103 2.23 20.79 5.71
CA GLY A 103 3.04 19.59 5.82
C GLY A 103 2.25 18.30 5.59
N ILE A 104 1.30 18.35 4.65
CA ILE A 104 0.50 17.18 4.26
C ILE A 104 1.33 16.32 3.30
N PRO A 105 1.54 15.03 3.57
CA PRO A 105 2.13 14.13 2.58
C PRO A 105 1.09 13.83 1.49
N PHE A 106 1.42 14.15 0.23
CA PHE A 106 0.56 13.89 -0.91
C PHE A 106 1.34 13.34 -2.10
N ALA A 107 0.63 12.64 -2.98
CA ALA A 107 1.11 12.30 -4.32
C ALA A 107 0.58 13.33 -5.32
N GLU A 108 1.42 13.79 -6.25
CA GLU A 108 0.98 14.64 -7.35
C GLU A 108 0.89 13.84 -8.65
N ARG A 109 -0.25 13.96 -9.33
CA ARG A 109 -0.54 13.32 -10.61
C ARG A 109 -0.75 14.37 -11.69
N THR A 110 0.08 14.37 -12.73
CA THR A 110 -0.07 15.31 -13.84
C THR A 110 -1.02 14.76 -14.90
N VAL A 111 -1.86 15.65 -15.41
CA VAL A 111 -2.90 15.40 -16.41
C VAL A 111 -2.56 16.22 -17.64
N ASN A 112 -1.63 15.69 -18.45
CA ASN A 112 -1.05 16.41 -19.58
C ASN A 112 -1.32 15.71 -20.92
N THR A 113 -1.74 14.44 -20.90
CA THR A 113 -2.06 13.68 -22.11
C THR A 113 -3.57 13.45 -22.27
N PRO A 114 -4.07 13.19 -23.50
CA PRO A 114 -5.47 12.82 -23.71
C PRO A 114 -5.92 11.61 -22.89
N ASP A 115 -5.03 10.63 -22.70
CA ASP A 115 -5.28 9.47 -21.84
C ASP A 115 -5.48 9.86 -20.38
N ASP A 116 -4.66 10.80 -19.86
CA ASP A 116 -4.83 11.33 -18.50
C ASP A 116 -6.16 12.07 -18.34
N VAL A 117 -6.52 12.91 -19.32
CA VAL A 117 -7.79 13.65 -19.32
C VAL A 117 -8.97 12.68 -19.33
N ALA A 118 -8.93 11.65 -20.17
CA ALA A 118 -9.97 10.62 -20.21
C ALA A 118 -10.03 9.81 -18.90
N ALA A 119 -8.88 9.57 -18.25
CA ALA A 119 -8.83 8.95 -16.93
C ALA A 119 -9.45 9.84 -15.85
N LEU A 120 -9.19 11.15 -15.89
CA LEU A 120 -9.74 12.10 -14.91
C LEU A 120 -11.26 12.22 -15.07
N GLN A 121 -11.73 12.29 -16.32
CA GLN A 121 -13.17 12.29 -16.64
C GLN A 121 -13.86 11.02 -16.13
N ARG A 122 -13.25 9.84 -16.31
CA ARG A 122 -13.82 8.58 -15.80
C ARG A 122 -13.87 8.52 -14.27
N MET A 123 -12.88 9.10 -13.59
CA MET A 123 -12.80 9.07 -12.12
C MET A 123 -13.72 10.10 -11.46
N SER A 124 -13.72 11.33 -11.96
CA SER A 124 -14.35 12.48 -11.30
C SER A 124 -15.66 12.93 -11.97
N GLY A 125 -15.95 12.41 -13.17
CA GLY A 125 -17.05 12.87 -14.02
C GLY A 125 -16.78 14.24 -14.66
N ASP A 126 -15.58 14.79 -14.54
CA ASP A 126 -15.17 16.11 -15.04
C ASP A 126 -13.67 16.14 -15.42
N ILE A 127 -13.20 17.23 -16.04
CA ILE A 127 -11.78 17.44 -16.39
C ILE A 127 -11.16 18.67 -15.70
N SER A 128 -11.88 19.28 -14.75
CA SER A 128 -11.46 20.50 -14.06
C SER A 128 -10.26 20.24 -13.16
N LEU A 129 -9.31 21.18 -13.21
CA LEU A 129 -8.09 21.17 -12.41
C LEU A 129 -7.99 22.45 -11.54
N PRO A 130 -7.38 22.36 -10.34
CA PRO A 130 -6.91 21.13 -9.70
C PRO A 130 -8.06 20.23 -9.27
N PHE A 131 -7.78 18.95 -9.16
CA PHE A 131 -8.69 17.98 -8.55
C PHE A 131 -7.96 17.32 -7.38
N LEU A 132 -8.61 17.20 -6.23
CA LEU A 132 -8.00 16.68 -5.00
C LEU A 132 -8.80 15.48 -4.51
N THR A 133 -8.11 14.40 -4.17
CA THR A 133 -8.70 13.27 -3.46
C THR A 133 -8.11 13.16 -2.06
N ILE A 134 -8.96 12.93 -1.07
CA ILE A 134 -8.59 12.66 0.32
C ILE A 134 -9.25 11.34 0.73
N GLY A 135 -8.52 10.24 0.63
CA GLY A 135 -9.12 8.90 0.67
C GLY A 135 -10.20 8.74 -0.41
N ALA A 136 -11.45 8.52 -0.01
CA ALA A 136 -12.58 8.40 -0.93
C ALA A 136 -13.23 9.76 -1.30
N GLN A 137 -12.90 10.84 -0.59
CA GLN A 137 -13.45 12.16 -0.87
C GLN A 137 -12.80 12.74 -2.13
N GLN A 138 -13.61 13.39 -2.96
CA GLN A 138 -13.21 13.98 -4.23
C GLN A 138 -13.64 15.45 -4.24
N ILE A 139 -12.69 16.36 -4.49
CA ILE A 139 -12.91 17.80 -4.45
C ILE A 139 -12.43 18.39 -5.78
N LYS A 140 -13.32 19.15 -6.44
CA LYS A 140 -13.07 19.76 -7.74
C LYS A 140 -12.71 21.23 -7.54
N GLY A 141 -11.65 21.68 -8.22
CA GLY A 141 -11.15 23.03 -8.11
C GLY A 141 -10.39 23.29 -6.81
N TYR A 142 -9.91 24.53 -6.68
CA TYR A 142 -9.21 25.01 -5.50
C TYR A 142 -10.07 25.98 -4.71
N SER A 143 -10.19 25.72 -3.41
CA SER A 143 -10.69 26.65 -2.40
C SER A 143 -9.93 26.36 -1.12
N ASP A 144 -9.21 27.37 -0.60
CA ASP A 144 -8.40 27.22 0.62
C ASP A 144 -9.25 26.73 1.79
N THR A 145 -10.41 27.37 1.98
CA THR A 145 -11.36 27.07 3.05
C THR A 145 -11.93 25.66 2.93
N GLU A 146 -12.26 25.21 1.72
CA GLU A 146 -12.83 23.88 1.49
C GLU A 146 -11.77 22.80 1.73
N TRP A 147 -10.59 22.95 1.12
CA TRP A 147 -9.49 21.99 1.27
C TRP A 147 -9.06 21.88 2.73
N THR A 148 -8.93 23.01 3.43
CA THR A 148 -8.66 23.04 4.86
C THR A 148 -9.69 22.23 5.66
N GLN A 149 -10.99 22.43 5.40
CA GLN A 149 -12.04 21.72 6.14
C GLN A 149 -11.99 20.21 5.92
N PHE A 150 -11.78 19.75 4.68
CA PHE A 150 -11.67 18.32 4.41
C PHE A 150 -10.39 17.70 4.99
N LEU A 151 -9.25 18.41 4.94
CA LEU A 151 -8.01 17.95 5.55
C LEU A 151 -8.14 17.85 7.08
N ASP A 152 -8.73 18.87 7.71
CA ASP A 152 -9.01 18.88 9.15
C ASP A 152 -9.97 17.74 9.53
N ALA A 153 -11.04 17.51 8.74
CA ALA A 153 -12.00 16.42 8.97
C ALA A 153 -11.38 15.03 8.78
N ALA A 154 -10.40 14.88 7.88
CA ALA A 154 -9.62 13.66 7.72
C ALA A 154 -8.60 13.43 8.86
N GLY A 155 -8.41 14.42 9.74
CA GLY A 155 -7.51 14.33 10.90
C GLY A 155 -6.07 14.76 10.60
N TYR A 156 -5.82 15.45 9.49
CA TYR A 156 -4.50 16.00 9.22
C TYR A 156 -4.18 17.17 10.16
N PRO A 157 -2.91 17.33 10.61
CA PRO A 157 -2.53 18.42 11.49
C PRO A 157 -2.64 19.77 10.77
N LYS A 158 -3.00 20.82 11.53
CA LYS A 158 -3.12 22.19 11.00
C LYS A 158 -1.78 22.86 10.75
N THR A 159 -0.72 22.34 11.38
CA THR A 159 0.66 22.80 11.28
C THR A 159 1.54 21.64 10.83
N SER A 160 2.57 21.93 10.05
CA SER A 160 3.51 20.91 9.57
C SER A 160 4.17 20.16 10.72
N GLN A 161 4.02 18.84 10.74
CA GLN A 161 4.71 17.90 11.64
C GLN A 161 5.72 17.05 10.87
N LEU A 162 6.15 17.52 9.70
CA LEU A 162 7.11 16.83 8.86
C LEU A 162 8.52 16.93 9.46
N PRO A 163 9.34 15.86 9.36
CA PRO A 163 10.71 15.90 9.82
C PRO A 163 11.55 16.89 9.00
N PRO A 164 12.65 17.42 9.57
CA PRO A 164 13.64 18.17 8.81
C PRO A 164 14.13 17.37 7.60
N GLY A 165 14.15 18.00 6.44
CA GLY A 165 14.61 17.36 5.20
C GLY A 165 13.55 16.55 4.45
N TYR A 166 12.30 16.52 4.92
CA TYR A 166 11.21 15.96 4.11
C TYR A 166 11.14 16.64 2.73
N ARG A 167 10.85 15.81 1.72
CA ARG A 167 10.61 16.25 0.35
C ARG A 167 9.35 15.55 -0.14
N ALA A 168 8.43 16.34 -0.70
CA ALA A 168 7.27 15.79 -1.38
C ALA A 168 7.73 14.92 -2.55
N ALA A 169 6.95 13.88 -2.86
CA ALA A 169 7.19 13.05 -4.03
C ALA A 169 7.14 13.91 -5.29
N ALA A 170 8.01 13.62 -6.27
CA ALA A 170 7.98 14.30 -7.55
C ALA A 170 6.65 14.02 -8.26
N PRO A 171 6.10 15.00 -9.02
CA PRO A 171 4.91 14.79 -9.83
C PRO A 171 5.11 13.64 -10.82
N ALA A 172 4.09 12.80 -10.97
CA ALA A 172 4.12 11.66 -11.89
C ALA A 172 2.89 11.69 -12.81
N PRO A 173 3.00 11.25 -14.07
CA PRO A 173 1.87 11.19 -14.98
C PRO A 173 0.75 10.30 -14.42
N PHE A 174 -0.50 10.74 -14.56
CA PHE A 174 -1.65 10.08 -13.94
C PHE A 174 -1.80 8.63 -14.43
N VAL A 175 -1.87 8.40 -15.73
CA VAL A 175 -2.11 7.05 -16.27
C VAL A 175 -0.90 6.14 -16.13
N ALA A 176 0.33 6.65 -16.25
CA ALA A 176 1.52 5.80 -16.08
C ALA A 176 1.68 5.36 -14.61
N ALA A 177 1.21 6.16 -13.66
CA ALA A 177 1.19 5.80 -12.24
C ALA A 177 0.05 4.83 -11.87
N GLN A 178 -1.02 4.78 -12.65
CA GLN A 178 -2.13 3.86 -12.43
C GLN A 178 -1.75 2.41 -12.78
N ARG A 179 -0.76 2.22 -13.64
CA ARG A 179 -0.25 0.90 -13.99
C ARG A 179 0.42 0.31 -12.75
N PRO A 180 -0.05 -0.83 -12.21
CA PRO A 180 0.65 -1.51 -11.13
C PRO A 180 2.11 -1.69 -11.54
N ALA A 181 3.04 -1.30 -10.66
CA ALA A 181 4.43 -1.65 -10.84
C ALA A 181 4.51 -3.17 -10.93
N LEU A 182 4.71 -3.69 -12.15
CA LEU A 182 5.07 -5.08 -12.33
C LEU A 182 6.28 -5.34 -11.41
N PRO A 183 6.27 -6.41 -10.58
CA PRO A 183 7.45 -6.78 -9.83
C PRO A 183 8.63 -6.82 -10.81
N ALA A 184 9.66 -6.05 -10.52
CA ALA A 184 10.81 -5.90 -11.40
C ALA A 184 11.31 -7.30 -11.83
N PRO A 185 11.45 -7.58 -13.13
CA PRO A 185 12.02 -8.84 -13.59
C PRO A 185 13.53 -8.80 -13.35
N GLY A 186 13.93 -9.01 -12.10
CA GLY A 186 15.33 -9.00 -11.67
C GLY A 186 15.67 -10.01 -10.58
N ALA A 187 14.67 -10.56 -9.89
CA ALA A 187 14.90 -11.51 -8.80
C ALA A 187 14.82 -13.00 -9.22
N ALA A 188 14.55 -13.31 -10.49
CA ALA A 188 14.37 -14.70 -10.96
C ALA A 188 15.50 -15.22 -11.87
N ALA A 189 16.54 -14.42 -12.15
CA ALA A 189 17.61 -14.82 -13.09
C ALA A 189 18.87 -15.40 -12.41
N ALA A 190 18.77 -15.84 -11.15
CA ALA A 190 19.92 -16.39 -10.42
C ALA A 190 19.57 -17.64 -9.59
N ALA A 191 18.81 -18.58 -10.15
CA ALA A 191 18.74 -19.95 -9.63
C ALA A 191 18.12 -20.91 -10.67
N THR A 192 18.89 -21.29 -11.70
CA THR A 192 18.82 -22.64 -12.30
C THR A 192 19.96 -22.79 -13.31
N GLY A 193 21.16 -23.11 -12.81
CA GLY A 193 22.07 -23.97 -13.53
C GLY A 193 21.79 -25.39 -13.07
N GLY A 194 21.38 -26.28 -13.97
CA GLY A 194 21.25 -27.70 -13.65
C GLY A 194 20.20 -28.45 -14.47
N ALA A 195 20.72 -29.30 -15.37
CA ALA A 195 20.13 -30.53 -15.88
C ALA A 195 19.00 -30.45 -16.93
N SER A 196 19.37 -30.84 -18.15
CA SER A 196 18.49 -31.51 -19.10
C SER A 196 17.68 -32.61 -18.41
N GLY A 197 16.37 -32.52 -18.55
CA GLY A 197 15.41 -33.53 -18.13
C GLY A 197 14.09 -33.18 -18.81
N GLU A 198 13.94 -33.63 -20.04
CA GLU A 198 12.70 -33.56 -20.81
C GLU A 198 11.61 -34.31 -20.02
N PRO A 199 10.52 -33.68 -19.56
CA PRO A 199 9.41 -34.43 -19.00
C PRO A 199 8.65 -35.04 -20.16
N THR A 200 8.85 -36.34 -20.37
CA THR A 200 7.99 -37.13 -21.25
C THR A 200 6.57 -37.05 -20.68
N VAL A 201 5.70 -36.31 -21.36
CA VAL A 201 4.27 -36.35 -21.09
C VAL A 201 3.74 -37.55 -21.87
N GLU A 202 3.71 -38.71 -21.21
CA GLU A 202 2.97 -39.88 -21.68
C GLU A 202 1.47 -39.52 -21.68
N THR A 203 0.99 -39.01 -22.81
CA THR A 203 -0.45 -38.94 -23.10
C THR A 203 -0.91 -40.32 -23.51
N PHE A 204 -1.55 -41.05 -22.58
CA PHE A 204 -2.35 -42.23 -22.92
C PHE A 204 -3.57 -41.78 -23.73
N ASN A 205 -3.44 -41.77 -25.06
CA ASN A 205 -4.55 -41.53 -25.98
C ASN A 205 -5.20 -42.86 -26.35
N THR A 206 -6.30 -43.22 -25.69
CA THR A 206 -7.04 -44.48 -25.89
C THR A 206 -7.96 -44.41 -27.12
N ARG A 207 -7.44 -43.99 -28.28
CA ARG A 207 -8.20 -44.05 -29.54
C ARG A 207 -7.43 -44.85 -30.59
N PRO A 208 -8.01 -45.93 -31.15
CA PRO A 208 -7.41 -46.66 -32.26
C PRO A 208 -7.19 -45.74 -33.46
N ARG A 209 -5.96 -45.70 -33.97
CA ARG A 209 -5.56 -44.97 -35.18
C ARG A 209 -6.02 -45.75 -36.43
N PRO A 210 -6.83 -45.15 -37.33
CA PRO A 210 -7.07 -45.73 -38.65
C PRO A 210 -5.80 -45.66 -39.51
N ALA A 211 -5.51 -46.74 -40.24
CA ALA A 211 -4.37 -46.82 -41.15
C ALA A 211 -4.50 -45.84 -42.33
N ALA A 212 -3.38 -45.22 -42.72
CA ALA A 212 -3.28 -44.36 -43.89
C ALA A 212 -3.12 -45.20 -45.17
N THR A 213 -3.95 -44.94 -46.17
CA THR A 213 -3.82 -45.51 -47.52
C THR A 213 -2.84 -44.69 -48.38
N PRO A 214 -2.05 -45.33 -49.25
CA PRO A 214 -0.99 -44.69 -50.03
C PRO A 214 -1.51 -43.90 -51.24
N THR A 215 -0.81 -42.80 -51.54
CA THR A 215 -0.97 -41.91 -52.70
C THR A 215 -0.58 -42.60 -54.02
N PRO A 216 -1.40 -42.51 -55.08
CA PRO A 216 -0.94 -42.72 -56.46
C PRO A 216 -0.62 -41.40 -57.19
N GLY A 217 0.40 -41.46 -58.06
CA GLY A 217 0.93 -40.37 -58.88
C GLY A 217 0.09 -40.01 -60.13
N PRO A 218 0.71 -39.41 -61.16
CA PRO A 218 0.20 -38.19 -61.80
C PRO A 218 -0.66 -38.40 -63.07
N ASN A 219 -1.33 -37.31 -63.45
CA ASN A 219 -1.98 -36.99 -64.74
C ASN A 219 -3.31 -37.69 -65.06
N THR A 220 -4.36 -36.90 -65.31
CA THR A 220 -4.94 -36.68 -66.66
C THR A 220 -6.17 -35.76 -66.54
N ASN A 221 -6.19 -34.70 -67.35
CA ASN A 221 -7.32 -33.80 -67.58
C ASN A 221 -8.15 -34.33 -68.76
N PRO A 222 -9.45 -34.60 -68.59
CA PRO A 222 -10.38 -34.68 -69.70
C PRO A 222 -11.55 -33.70 -69.48
N SER A 223 -11.30 -32.41 -69.70
CA SER A 223 -12.34 -31.39 -69.81
C SER A 223 -13.22 -31.70 -71.03
N ASN A 224 -14.33 -32.40 -70.80
CA ASN A 224 -15.37 -32.67 -71.81
C ASN A 224 -16.34 -31.49 -71.90
N ILE A 225 -15.86 -30.33 -72.39
CA ILE A 225 -16.72 -29.16 -72.69
C ILE A 225 -16.88 -29.09 -74.20
N ARG A 226 -18.13 -29.22 -74.66
CA ARG A 226 -18.57 -29.09 -76.06
C ARG A 226 -18.85 -27.62 -76.39
N PHE A 227 -18.34 -27.14 -77.53
CA PHE A 227 -18.96 -26.12 -78.36
C PHE A 227 -19.23 -26.75 -79.73
#